data_AF-A0A9C8K8J1-F1
#
_entry.id   AF-A0A9C8K8J1-F1
#
_cell.length_a   1.000
_cell.length_b   1.000
_cell.length_c   1.000
_cell.angle_alpha   90.00
_cell.angle_beta   90.00
_cell.angle_gamma   90.00
#
_symmetry.space_group_name_H-M   'P 1'
#
loop_
_entity.id
_entity.type
_entity.pdbx_description
1 polymer ?
#
loop_
_entity_poly.entity_id
_entity_poly.type
_entity_poly.pdbx_seq_one_letter_code
_entity_poly.pdbx_strand_id
1 'polypeptide(L)'
;MCTKHYCHIVPPYILEALAKRGNSSCKKALNDSQRFLERRRTVLNNLMVREFEDGNGDRFIYDSQNKNEQRVALVRQEGDDPTQDETANKAYETSGFVRDYFKDTFGLDSIDGNGLDVISNIHYGQAYNNAFWDGDEMTYGDGDGEEFTNFASAIDVVAHELAHGVTQFLSNLEYQ
;
A
#
# COMPACT_ATOMS: atom_id res chain seq x y z
N MET A 1 -27.73 -1.02 -10.54
CA MET A 1 -26.59 -0.09 -10.67
C MET A 1 -25.63 -0.44 -9.55
N CYS A 2 -24.54 -1.13 -9.86
CA CYS A 2 -23.55 -1.56 -8.86
C CYS A 2 -22.33 -0.66 -9.03
N THR A 3 -22.34 0.50 -8.38
CA THR A 3 -21.21 1.43 -8.32
C THR A 3 -20.48 1.17 -7.02
N LYS A 4 -19.53 0.23 -7.06
CA LYS A 4 -18.52 0.12 -6.03
C LYS A 4 -17.19 0.03 -6.74
N HIS A 5 -16.58 1.18 -6.93
CA HIS A 5 -15.20 1.24 -7.37
C HIS A 5 -14.35 0.96 -6.13
N TYR A 6 -13.44 0.00 -6.25
CA TYR A 6 -12.56 -0.43 -5.18
C TYR A 6 -11.10 -0.15 -5.55
N CYS A 7 -10.33 0.35 -4.58
CA CYS A 7 -8.92 0.66 -4.78
C CYS A 7 -8.08 -0.54 -4.31
N HIS A 8 -7.73 -1.42 -5.25
CA HIS A 8 -6.91 -2.59 -5.01
C HIS A 8 -6.07 -2.85 -6.25
N ILE A 9 -4.81 -3.26 -6.08
CA ILE A 9 -4.03 -3.70 -7.24
C ILE A 9 -4.65 -4.93 -7.91
N VAL A 10 -5.24 -5.85 -7.12
CA VAL A 10 -6.01 -6.98 -7.66
C VAL A 10 -7.52 -6.67 -7.56
N PRO A 11 -8.20 -6.45 -8.71
CA PRO A 11 -9.63 -6.19 -8.72
C PRO A 11 -10.47 -7.32 -8.08
N PRO A 12 -11.55 -6.99 -7.35
CA PRO A 12 -12.37 -8.00 -6.67
C PRO A 12 -12.95 -9.09 -7.59
N TYR A 13 -13.25 -8.77 -8.86
CA TYR A 13 -13.77 -9.77 -9.81
C TYR A 13 -12.71 -10.80 -10.21
N ILE A 14 -11.41 -10.43 -10.20
CA ILE A 14 -10.30 -11.37 -10.43
C ILE A 14 -10.15 -12.27 -9.22
N LEU A 15 -10.13 -11.69 -8.01
CA LEU A 15 -10.08 -12.45 -6.77
C LEU A 15 -11.26 -13.42 -6.65
N GLU A 16 -12.47 -13.00 -7.02
CA GLU A 16 -13.66 -13.85 -7.02
C GLU A 16 -13.55 -14.98 -8.05
N ALA A 17 -13.08 -14.71 -9.26
CA ALA A 17 -12.91 -15.72 -10.30
C ALA A 17 -11.89 -16.80 -9.88
N LEU A 18 -10.76 -16.40 -9.29
CA LEU A 18 -9.75 -17.32 -8.78
C LEU A 18 -10.24 -18.09 -7.54
N ALA A 19 -10.96 -17.42 -6.64
CA ALA A 19 -11.59 -18.08 -5.49
C ALA A 19 -12.60 -19.16 -5.92
N LYS A 20 -13.41 -18.88 -6.97
CA LYS A 20 -14.34 -19.87 -7.55
C LYS A 20 -13.63 -21.07 -8.19
N ARG A 21 -12.38 -20.90 -8.62
CA ARG A 21 -11.51 -21.98 -9.13
C ARG A 21 -10.78 -22.75 -8.03
N GLY A 22 -10.96 -22.36 -6.76
CA GLY A 22 -10.40 -23.06 -5.60
C GLY A 22 -9.20 -22.37 -4.94
N ASN A 23 -8.77 -21.20 -5.44
CA ASN A 23 -7.66 -20.47 -4.81
C ASN A 23 -8.10 -19.87 -3.45
N SER A 24 -7.62 -20.47 -2.36
CA SER A 24 -8.00 -20.07 -1.01
C SER A 24 -7.39 -18.73 -0.58
N SER A 25 -6.22 -18.38 -1.11
CA SER A 25 -5.53 -17.11 -0.87
C SER A 25 -6.31 -15.93 -1.45
N CYS A 26 -6.81 -16.06 -2.68
CA CYS A 26 -7.69 -15.08 -3.31
C CYS A 26 -9.00 -14.91 -2.54
N LYS A 27 -9.56 -16.00 -1.99
CA LYS A 27 -10.75 -15.93 -1.13
C LYS A 27 -10.50 -15.14 0.16
N LYS A 28 -9.34 -15.33 0.79
CA LYS A 28 -8.94 -14.56 1.99
C LYS A 28 -8.78 -13.08 1.65
N ALA A 29 -8.03 -12.76 0.59
CA ALA A 29 -7.82 -11.38 0.13
C ALA A 29 -9.16 -10.67 -0.20
N LEU A 30 -10.09 -11.38 -0.84
CA LEU A 30 -11.42 -10.86 -1.15
C LEU A 30 -12.22 -10.53 0.12
N ASN A 31 -12.14 -11.37 1.16
CA ASN A 31 -12.84 -11.14 2.42
C ASN A 31 -12.25 -9.95 3.19
N ASP A 32 -10.92 -9.80 3.19
CA ASP A 32 -10.23 -8.69 3.87
C ASP A 32 -10.41 -7.34 3.15
N SER A 33 -10.71 -7.37 1.85
CA SER A 33 -10.93 -6.15 1.04
C SER A 33 -11.97 -5.22 1.65
N GLN A 34 -12.98 -5.74 2.38
CA GLN A 34 -13.99 -4.91 3.05
C GLN A 34 -13.41 -4.06 4.19
N ARG A 35 -12.53 -4.64 5.02
CA ARG A 35 -11.93 -3.95 6.17
C ARG A 35 -11.07 -2.77 5.72
N PHE A 36 -10.31 -2.99 4.65
CA PHE A 36 -9.52 -1.95 4.00
C PHE A 36 -10.38 -0.77 3.54
N LEU A 37 -11.52 -1.04 2.88
CA LEU A 37 -12.40 0.03 2.37
C LEU A 37 -12.97 0.88 3.50
N GLU A 38 -13.34 0.24 4.60
CA GLU A 38 -13.82 0.94 5.79
C GLU A 38 -12.74 1.85 6.38
N ARG A 39 -11.49 1.37 6.46
CA ARG A 39 -10.36 2.18 6.92
C ARG A 39 -10.12 3.36 5.98
N ARG A 40 -9.98 3.12 4.68
CA ARG A 40 -9.77 4.19 3.69
C ARG A 40 -10.89 5.23 3.70
N ARG A 41 -12.14 4.79 3.76
CA ARG A 41 -13.29 5.69 3.87
C ARG A 41 -13.23 6.54 5.13
N THR A 42 -12.83 5.94 6.24
CA THR A 42 -12.68 6.66 7.52
C THR A 42 -11.57 7.71 7.41
N VAL A 43 -10.42 7.36 6.84
CA VAL A 43 -9.30 8.31 6.63
C VAL A 43 -9.71 9.45 5.71
N LEU A 44 -10.34 9.14 4.56
CA LEU A 44 -10.82 10.16 3.61
C LEU A 44 -11.86 11.11 4.22
N ASN A 45 -12.82 10.58 4.98
CA ASN A 45 -13.83 11.41 5.66
C ASN A 45 -13.22 12.37 6.68
N ASN A 46 -12.07 11.99 7.28
CA ASN A 46 -11.38 12.77 8.29
C ASN A 46 -10.23 13.62 7.72
N LEU A 47 -10.01 13.60 6.40
CA LEU A 47 -8.87 14.27 5.76
C LEU A 47 -8.80 15.77 6.09
N MET A 48 -9.95 16.45 6.18
CA MET A 48 -10.02 17.89 6.49
C MET A 48 -9.79 18.23 7.97
N VAL A 49 -9.81 17.24 8.86
CA VAL A 49 -9.64 17.42 10.32
C VAL A 49 -8.33 16.78 10.80
N ARG A 50 -7.58 16.15 9.88
CA ARG A 50 -6.30 15.52 10.18
C ARG A 50 -5.27 16.60 10.52
N GLU A 51 -4.65 16.49 11.69
CA GLU A 51 -3.39 17.19 11.96
C GLU A 51 -2.34 16.55 11.05
N PHE A 52 -1.80 17.33 10.12
CA PHE A 52 -0.65 16.90 9.32
C PHE A 52 0.53 16.79 10.29
N GLU A 53 1.04 15.58 10.48
CA GLU A 53 2.31 15.41 11.18
C GLU A 53 3.40 15.94 10.24
N ASP A 54 4.21 16.88 10.73
CA ASP A 54 5.39 17.37 10.00
C ASP A 54 6.34 16.18 9.79
N GLY A 55 6.31 15.60 8.59
CA GLY A 55 7.24 14.58 8.14
C GLY A 55 8.38 15.19 7.33
N ASN A 56 9.48 14.45 7.18
CA ASN A 56 10.59 14.83 6.29
C ASN A 56 10.56 14.05 4.96
N GLY A 57 9.44 13.39 4.68
CA GLY A 57 9.28 12.43 3.60
C GLY A 57 10.04 11.13 3.88
N ASP A 58 10.31 10.81 5.15
CA ASP A 58 11.16 9.69 5.54
C ASP A 58 10.44 8.37 5.24
N ARG A 59 11.22 7.35 4.85
CA ARG A 59 10.68 6.01 4.62
C ARG A 59 10.70 5.18 5.89
N PHE A 60 9.61 4.46 6.14
CA PHE A 60 9.53 3.46 7.22
C PHE A 60 8.98 2.14 6.68
N ILE A 61 9.76 1.08 6.85
CA ILE A 61 9.41 -0.28 6.42
C ILE A 61 9.13 -1.13 7.65
N TYR A 62 7.89 -1.60 7.75
CA TYR A 62 7.42 -2.48 8.80
C TYR A 62 7.19 -3.90 8.28
N ASP A 63 7.64 -4.90 9.03
CA ASP A 63 7.32 -6.31 8.83
C ASP A 63 6.06 -6.65 9.64
N SER A 64 5.00 -7.11 8.95
CA SER A 64 3.73 -7.55 9.55
C SER A 64 3.83 -8.96 10.15
N GLN A 65 4.94 -9.66 9.95
CA GLN A 65 5.24 -11.00 10.46
C GLN A 65 4.19 -12.05 10.08
N ASN A 66 3.66 -11.96 8.85
CA ASN A 66 2.56 -12.80 8.34
C ASN A 66 1.24 -12.67 9.13
N LYS A 67 1.09 -11.63 9.96
CA LYS A 67 -0.15 -11.29 10.64
C LYS A 67 -0.98 -10.35 9.75
N ASN A 68 -2.29 -10.31 9.97
CA ASN A 68 -3.18 -9.34 9.33
C ASN A 68 -3.19 -8.02 10.12
N GLU A 69 -2.01 -7.52 10.49
CA GLU A 69 -1.79 -6.34 11.33
C GLU A 69 -0.64 -5.52 10.74
N GLN A 70 -0.83 -4.20 10.62
CA GLN A 70 0.20 -3.27 10.15
C GLN A 70 1.07 -2.78 11.31
N ARG A 71 2.26 -2.27 11.01
CA ARG A 71 3.23 -1.70 11.96
C ARG A 71 3.64 -2.60 13.12
N VAL A 72 3.76 -3.90 12.86
CA VAL A 72 4.14 -4.89 13.89
C VAL A 72 5.60 -4.75 14.31
N ALA A 73 6.53 -4.69 13.36
CA ALA A 73 7.96 -4.52 13.65
C ALA A 73 8.60 -3.57 12.63
N LEU A 74 9.20 -2.47 13.08
CA LEU A 74 10.01 -1.61 12.22
C LEU A 74 11.31 -2.36 11.88
N VAL A 75 11.56 -2.61 10.60
CA VAL A 75 12.72 -3.38 10.13
C VAL A 75 13.72 -2.54 9.36
N ARG A 76 13.30 -1.41 8.77
CA ARG A 76 14.19 -0.47 8.07
C ARG A 76 13.57 0.93 8.04
N GLN A 77 14.37 1.97 8.22
CA GLN A 77 13.93 3.35 8.07
C GLN A 77 14.92 4.19 7.23
N GLU A 78 14.58 5.45 6.97
CA GLU A 78 15.42 6.37 6.19
C GLU A 78 16.85 6.42 6.73
N GLY A 79 17.82 6.24 5.83
CA GLY A 79 19.25 6.26 6.15
C GLY A 79 19.83 4.95 6.69
N ASP A 80 19.01 3.93 6.97
CA ASP A 80 19.49 2.63 7.42
C ASP A 80 20.18 1.83 6.30
N ASP A 81 21.19 1.05 6.70
CA ASP A 81 21.81 0.03 5.87
C ASP A 81 20.78 -1.05 5.45
N PRO A 82 21.01 -1.74 4.32
CA PRO A 82 20.17 -2.86 3.90
C PRO A 82 20.06 -3.97 4.95
N THR A 83 18.88 -4.56 5.07
CA THR A 83 18.62 -5.68 5.97
C THR A 83 18.86 -7.02 5.26
N GLN A 84 18.76 -8.13 5.99
CA GLN A 84 18.81 -9.48 5.40
C GLN A 84 17.53 -9.86 4.64
N ASP A 85 16.45 -9.11 4.84
CA ASP A 85 15.20 -9.35 4.13
C ASP A 85 15.17 -8.55 2.83
N GLU A 86 15.22 -9.27 1.70
CA GLU A 86 15.15 -8.68 0.37
C GLU A 86 13.84 -7.92 0.13
N THR A 87 12.74 -8.33 0.76
CA THR A 87 11.44 -7.66 0.61
C THR A 87 11.48 -6.28 1.23
N ALA A 88 12.03 -6.16 2.45
CA ALA A 88 12.24 -4.89 3.10
C ALA A 88 13.12 -3.95 2.27
N ASN A 89 14.19 -4.49 1.68
CA ASN A 89 15.09 -3.71 0.83
C ASN A 89 14.40 -3.21 -0.46
N LYS A 90 13.64 -4.08 -1.14
CA LYS A 90 12.89 -3.69 -2.34
C LYS A 90 11.79 -2.69 -2.04
N ALA A 91 11.04 -2.87 -0.94
CA ALA A 91 10.02 -1.92 -0.51
C ALA A 91 10.65 -0.54 -0.23
N TYR A 92 11.81 -0.51 0.44
CA TYR A 92 12.56 0.73 0.71
C TYR A 92 13.03 1.43 -0.57
N GLU A 93 13.60 0.68 -1.51
CA GLU A 93 14.11 1.20 -2.78
C GLU A 93 13.00 1.71 -3.68
N THR A 94 11.95 0.90 -3.88
CA THR A 94 10.83 1.23 -4.78
C THR A 94 9.99 2.39 -4.26
N SER A 95 9.66 2.42 -2.96
CA SER A 95 8.91 3.54 -2.37
C SER A 95 9.69 4.85 -2.43
N GLY A 96 11.01 4.80 -2.19
CA GLY A 96 11.90 5.96 -2.34
C GLY A 96 11.98 6.46 -3.77
N PHE A 97 12.17 5.55 -4.73
CA PHE A 97 12.18 5.92 -6.15
C PHE A 97 10.89 6.63 -6.56
N VAL A 98 9.72 6.13 -6.16
CA VAL A 98 8.44 6.74 -6.49
C VAL A 98 8.28 8.12 -5.84
N ARG A 99 8.61 8.24 -4.54
CA ARG A 99 8.61 9.52 -3.82
C ARG A 99 9.50 10.55 -4.52
N ASP A 100 10.73 10.17 -4.83
CA ASP A 100 11.72 11.04 -5.46
C ASP A 100 11.30 11.40 -6.89
N TYR A 101 10.70 10.46 -7.64
CA TYR A 101 10.13 10.74 -8.96
C TYR A 101 9.06 11.83 -8.90
N PHE A 102 8.15 11.79 -7.92
CA PHE A 102 7.13 12.84 -7.76
C PHE A 102 7.74 14.20 -7.43
N LYS A 103 8.77 14.21 -6.58
CA LYS A 103 9.52 15.42 -6.22
C LYS A 103 10.26 16.02 -7.41
N ASP A 104 11.06 15.22 -8.10
CA ASP A 104 11.93 15.69 -9.18
C ASP A 104 11.14 16.09 -10.43
N THR A 105 10.02 15.39 -10.71
CA THR A 105 9.23 15.62 -11.93
C THR A 105 8.17 16.70 -11.74
N PHE A 106 7.51 16.74 -10.58
CA PHE A 106 6.35 17.60 -10.33
C PHE A 106 6.55 18.62 -9.22
N GLY A 107 7.68 18.60 -8.52
CA GLY A 107 7.95 19.48 -7.38
C GLY A 107 7.11 19.14 -6.14
N LEU A 108 6.58 17.92 -6.04
CA LEU A 108 5.77 17.47 -4.91
C LEU A 108 6.69 16.96 -3.79
N ASP A 109 6.65 17.61 -2.63
CA ASP A 109 7.40 17.12 -1.47
C ASP A 109 6.64 15.94 -0.84
N SER A 110 7.09 14.73 -1.16
CA SER A 110 6.39 13.47 -0.86
C SER A 110 5.00 13.36 -1.52
N ILE A 111 4.15 12.50 -0.98
CA ILE A 111 2.85 12.10 -1.54
C ILE A 111 1.80 13.22 -1.36
N ASP A 112 1.89 14.01 -0.30
CA ASP A 112 0.93 15.05 0.04
C ASP A 112 1.38 16.47 -0.35
N GLY A 113 2.62 16.62 -0.80
CA GLY A 113 3.24 17.91 -1.11
C GLY A 113 3.80 18.66 0.10
N ASN A 114 3.75 18.09 1.31
CA ASN A 114 4.25 18.69 2.55
C ASN A 114 5.18 17.76 3.34
N GLY A 115 5.78 16.76 2.69
CA GLY A 115 6.76 15.89 3.33
C GLY A 115 6.17 14.74 4.13
N LEU A 116 4.94 14.28 3.86
CA LEU A 116 4.38 13.11 4.54
C LEU A 116 5.33 11.90 4.46
N ASP A 117 5.58 11.26 5.60
CA ASP A 117 6.43 10.07 5.66
C ASP A 117 5.80 8.90 4.87
N VAL A 118 6.64 8.11 4.21
CA VAL A 118 6.23 7.00 3.35
C VAL A 118 6.33 5.69 4.12
N ILE A 119 5.18 5.15 4.52
CA ILE A 119 5.09 3.99 5.40
C ILE A 119 4.66 2.77 4.60
N SER A 120 5.45 1.69 4.68
CA SER A 120 5.25 0.45 3.92
C SER A 120 5.24 -0.76 4.84
N ASN A 121 4.18 -1.58 4.75
CA ASN A 121 3.99 -2.79 5.53
C ASN A 121 4.18 -4.02 4.62
N ILE A 122 5.19 -4.81 4.88
CA ILE A 122 5.51 -6.04 4.12
C ILE A 122 5.06 -7.29 4.89
N HIS A 123 5.07 -8.44 4.22
CA HIS A 123 4.68 -9.74 4.78
C HIS A 123 3.29 -9.71 5.43
N TYR A 124 2.36 -8.95 4.84
CA TYR A 124 1.01 -8.83 5.39
C TYR A 124 0.21 -10.09 5.13
N GLY A 125 -0.27 -10.71 6.21
CA GLY A 125 -0.98 -11.98 6.18
C GLY A 125 -0.14 -13.12 5.57
N GLN A 126 -0.76 -14.30 5.47
CA GLN A 126 -0.10 -15.47 4.89
C GLN A 126 -0.60 -15.73 3.47
N ALA A 127 0.33 -15.78 2.51
CA ALA A 127 0.05 -15.96 1.09
C ALA A 127 -1.02 -14.97 0.58
N TYR A 128 -0.88 -13.71 0.96
CA TYR A 128 -1.90 -12.69 0.70
C TYR A 128 -1.78 -12.15 -0.73
N ASN A 129 -2.84 -12.36 -1.53
CA ASN A 129 -2.86 -12.00 -2.96
C ASN A 129 -3.39 -10.59 -3.19
N ASN A 130 -2.80 -9.58 -2.57
CA ASN A 130 -3.10 -8.18 -2.85
C ASN A 130 -2.03 -7.22 -2.30
N ALA A 131 -2.10 -5.97 -2.75
CA ALA A 131 -1.48 -4.81 -2.14
C ALA A 131 -2.44 -3.61 -2.21
N PHE A 132 -2.27 -2.64 -1.33
CA PHE A 132 -3.17 -1.49 -1.23
C PHE A 132 -2.58 -0.28 -0.48
N TRP A 133 -3.04 0.92 -0.86
CA TRP A 133 -2.97 2.15 -0.07
C TRP A 133 -4.26 2.39 0.74
N ASP A 134 -4.17 2.29 2.07
CA ASP A 134 -5.34 2.37 2.98
C ASP A 134 -5.80 3.78 3.33
N GLY A 135 -5.25 4.80 2.68
CA GLY A 135 -5.48 6.21 2.98
C GLY A 135 -4.32 6.85 3.76
N ASP A 136 -3.48 6.04 4.39
CA ASP A 136 -2.39 6.51 5.25
C ASP A 136 -1.07 5.77 5.02
N GLU A 137 -1.13 4.46 4.76
CA GLU A 137 0.06 3.63 4.59
C GLU A 137 -0.12 2.56 3.52
N MET A 138 1.02 2.12 2.98
CA MET A 138 1.15 1.05 2.02
C MET A 138 1.17 -0.32 2.71
N THR A 139 0.51 -1.32 2.11
CA THR A 139 0.55 -2.71 2.57
C THR A 139 0.70 -3.67 1.41
N TYR A 140 1.60 -4.65 1.58
CA TYR A 140 1.94 -5.64 0.56
C TYR A 140 1.84 -7.06 1.12
N GLY A 141 1.09 -7.91 0.42
CA GLY A 141 1.20 -9.35 0.58
C GLY A 141 2.38 -9.93 -0.20
N ASP A 142 2.80 -11.12 0.19
CA ASP A 142 3.86 -11.87 -0.51
C ASP A 142 3.35 -12.63 -1.75
N GLY A 143 2.04 -12.68 -1.96
CA GLY A 143 1.42 -13.58 -2.93
C GLY A 143 1.48 -15.05 -2.50
N ASP A 144 0.83 -15.92 -3.26
CA ASP A 144 0.79 -17.36 -3.00
C ASP A 144 1.90 -18.16 -3.70
N GLY A 145 2.68 -17.50 -4.57
CA GLY A 145 3.72 -18.14 -5.37
C GLY A 145 3.19 -18.97 -6.55
N GLU A 146 1.87 -18.98 -6.76
CA GLU A 146 1.21 -19.69 -7.87
C GLU A 146 0.63 -18.68 -8.88
N GLU A 147 -0.29 -17.84 -8.41
CA GLU A 147 -0.97 -16.82 -9.22
C GLU A 147 -0.30 -15.45 -9.05
N PHE A 148 0.20 -15.16 -7.84
CA PHE A 148 0.84 -13.90 -7.52
C PHE A 148 2.15 -14.09 -6.77
N THR A 149 3.10 -13.19 -7.02
CA THR A 149 4.36 -13.08 -6.29
C THR A 149 4.37 -11.79 -5.45
N ASN A 150 5.44 -11.58 -4.70
CA ASN A 150 5.62 -10.45 -3.80
C ASN A 150 5.33 -9.10 -4.47
N PHE A 151 4.30 -8.42 -3.97
CA PHE A 151 3.80 -7.16 -4.54
C PHE A 151 4.72 -5.96 -4.26
N ALA A 152 5.51 -5.99 -3.18
CA ALA A 152 6.49 -4.94 -2.87
C ALA A 152 7.68 -4.93 -3.84
N SER A 153 7.86 -6.01 -4.60
CA SER A 153 8.96 -6.13 -5.59
C SER A 153 8.61 -5.53 -6.96
N ALA A 154 7.35 -5.16 -7.20
CA ALA A 154 6.88 -4.63 -8.48
C ALA A 154 6.76 -3.11 -8.39
N ILE A 155 7.69 -2.38 -9.01
CA ILE A 155 7.77 -0.91 -8.91
C ILE A 155 6.52 -0.21 -9.45
N ASP A 156 5.88 -0.76 -10.48
CA ASP A 156 4.64 -0.26 -11.05
C ASP A 156 3.44 -0.44 -10.10
N VAL A 157 3.40 -1.54 -9.35
CA VAL A 157 2.44 -1.75 -8.25
C VAL A 157 2.65 -0.72 -7.15
N VAL A 158 3.89 -0.53 -6.69
CA VAL A 158 4.22 0.46 -5.65
C VAL A 158 3.86 1.87 -6.12
N ALA A 159 4.19 2.22 -7.37
CA ALA A 159 3.85 3.51 -7.97
C ALA A 159 2.34 3.71 -8.10
N HIS A 160 1.60 2.70 -8.53
CA HIS A 160 0.14 2.72 -8.63
C HIS A 160 -0.49 3.06 -7.29
N GLU A 161 -0.05 2.37 -6.24
CA GLU A 161 -0.65 2.53 -4.92
C GLU A 161 -0.28 3.86 -4.25
N LEU A 162 0.98 4.30 -4.35
CA LEU A 162 1.40 5.61 -3.85
C LEU A 162 0.71 6.77 -4.60
N ALA A 163 0.44 6.61 -5.90
CA ALA A 163 -0.30 7.60 -6.69
C ALA A 163 -1.76 7.77 -6.23
N HIS A 164 -2.35 6.78 -5.54
CA HIS A 164 -3.64 6.96 -4.89
C HIS A 164 -3.57 7.96 -3.73
N GLY A 165 -2.46 7.96 -2.98
CA GLY A 165 -2.18 8.96 -1.96
C GLY A 165 -2.04 10.36 -2.57
N VAL A 166 -1.28 10.50 -3.67
CA VAL A 166 -1.13 11.78 -4.38
C VAL A 166 -2.49 12.31 -4.83
N THR A 167 -3.31 11.44 -5.43
CA THR A 167 -4.66 11.79 -5.86
C THR A 167 -5.52 12.25 -4.68
N GLN A 168 -5.44 11.55 -3.56
CA GLN A 168 -6.15 11.86 -2.31
C GLN A 168 -5.78 13.24 -1.76
N PHE A 169 -4.49 13.58 -1.67
CA PHE A 169 -4.05 14.82 -1.04
C PHE A 169 -4.16 16.05 -1.95
N LEU A 170 -4.02 15.88 -3.27
CA LEU A 170 -4.05 17.02 -4.20
C LEU A 170 -5.45 17.33 -4.72
N SER A 171 -6.12 16.32 -5.27
CA SER A 171 -7.38 16.51 -6.01
C SER A 171 -8.59 15.93 -5.31
N ASN A 172 -8.37 15.03 -4.34
CA ASN A 172 -9.37 14.27 -3.60
C ASN A 172 -10.51 13.77 -4.50
N LEU A 173 -10.15 13.24 -5.68
CA LEU A 173 -11.13 12.75 -6.64
C LEU A 173 -11.96 11.63 -6.00
N GLU A 174 -13.29 11.76 -6.09
CA GLU A 174 -14.17 10.70 -5.65
C GLU A 174 -13.96 9.46 -6.53
N TYR A 175 -13.80 8.31 -5.87
CA TYR A 175 -13.64 7.04 -6.55
C TYR A 175 -15.02 6.51 -6.99
N GLN A 176 -15.56 7.11 -8.06
CA GLN A 176 -16.94 6.92 -8.56
C GLN A 176 -17.10 5.95 -9.70
#